data_AF-Q5ZM23-F1
#
_entry.id   AF-Q5ZM23-F1
#
_cell.length_a   1.000
_cell.length_b   1.000
_cell.length_c   1.000
_cell.angle_alpha   90.00
_cell.angle_beta   90.00
_cell.angle_gamma   90.00
#
_symmetry.space_group_name_H-M   'P 1'
#
loop_
_entity.id
_entity.type
_entity.pdbx_description
1 polymer ?
#
loop_
_entity_poly.entity_id
_entity_poly.type
_entity_poly.pdbx_seq_one_letter_code
_entity_poly.pdbx_strand_id
1 'polypeptide(L)'
;MEAMKISKRFFAFGILACIAFYVAYIKWHLDSKPLVGATEGIAESTGDKLSRQALAADPSVFYGIMFDAGSTGTRIHIFKFTQQPKETPRLTHETFKALKPGLSAYADDVEKSGQGIRELLEVAKKEVPMELWKFTPLVLKATAGLRLLPGEKAQKLLDKVKEIFQASPFFVRDNCVSIMNGTDEGSLDDTQKRSVGMLDLGGGSTQITFLPRTEATLQTSPAGHTTSFQMFNSTYKLYSYSYLGLGLMSARLAILGGVEGKPCSYGCSSLGSGQRVHCCVVGKEVICPLPTEVKVPEWYANSCHHG
;
A
#
# COMPACT_ATOMS: atom_id res chain seq x y z
N MET A 1 17.53 -52.22 -36.16
CA MET A 1 18.14 -51.03 -35.53
C MET A 1 19.60 -51.34 -35.29
N GLU A 2 20.47 -51.02 -36.25
CA GLU A 2 21.91 -51.20 -36.07
C GLU A 2 22.48 -50.01 -35.33
N ALA A 3 23.14 -50.28 -34.20
CA ALA A 3 23.75 -49.29 -33.34
C ALA A 3 25.06 -48.78 -33.95
N MET A 4 25.12 -47.48 -34.21
CA MET A 4 26.28 -46.80 -34.77
C MET A 4 27.44 -46.81 -33.75
N LYS A 5 28.49 -47.58 -34.05
CA LYS A 5 29.69 -47.74 -33.20
C LYS A 5 30.58 -46.50 -33.32
N ILE A 6 30.41 -45.53 -32.43
CA ILE A 6 31.26 -44.33 -32.36
C ILE A 6 32.68 -44.74 -31.96
N SER A 7 33.64 -44.46 -32.85
CA SER A 7 35.06 -44.77 -32.64
C SER A 7 35.62 -44.01 -31.44
N LYS A 8 36.37 -44.72 -30.58
CA LYS A 8 37.01 -44.18 -29.36
C LYS A 8 37.85 -42.92 -29.61
N ARG A 9 38.29 -42.70 -30.85
CA ARG A 9 39.03 -41.50 -31.26
C ARG A 9 38.15 -40.24 -31.23
N PHE A 10 36.87 -40.33 -31.61
CA PHE A 10 35.96 -39.18 -31.58
C PHE A 10 35.62 -38.74 -30.15
N PHE A 11 35.55 -39.69 -29.21
CA PHE A 11 35.33 -39.37 -27.79
C PHE A 11 36.54 -38.63 -27.19
N ALA A 12 37.76 -39.04 -27.55
CA ALA A 12 38.98 -38.35 -27.13
C ALA A 12 39.08 -36.92 -27.71
N PHE A 13 38.71 -36.72 -28.98
CA PHE A 13 38.64 -35.38 -29.57
C PHE A 13 37.58 -34.49 -28.93
N GLY A 14 36.42 -35.05 -28.57
CA GLY A 14 35.37 -34.32 -27.86
C GLY A 14 35.82 -33.82 -26.48
N ILE A 15 36.53 -34.65 -25.72
CA ILE A 15 37.06 -34.26 -24.40
C ILE A 15 38.13 -33.17 -24.54
N LEU A 16 39.05 -33.31 -25.50
CA LEU A 16 40.08 -32.30 -25.76
C LEU A 16 39.48 -30.95 -26.17
N ALA A 17 38.42 -30.95 -26.99
CA ALA A 17 37.69 -29.74 -27.35
C ALA A 17 37.02 -29.09 -26.12
N CYS A 18 36.35 -29.87 -25.27
CA CYS A 18 35.73 -29.35 -24.05
C CYS A 18 36.76 -28.73 -23.08
N ILE A 19 37.93 -29.36 -22.92
CA ILE A 19 39.03 -28.82 -22.09
C ILE A 19 39.56 -27.51 -22.71
N ALA A 20 39.73 -27.45 -24.04
CA ALA A 20 40.18 -26.24 -24.72
C ALA A 20 39.18 -25.07 -24.54
N PHE A 21 37.87 -25.34 -24.68
CA PHE A 21 36.83 -24.33 -24.43
C PHE A 21 36.80 -23.89 -22.97
N TYR A 22 36.97 -24.82 -22.02
CA TYR A 22 37.02 -24.49 -20.59
C TYR A 22 38.24 -23.63 -20.23
N VAL A 23 39.42 -23.94 -20.77
CA VAL A 23 40.63 -23.12 -20.56
C VAL A 23 40.49 -21.74 -21.21
N ALA A 24 39.91 -21.66 -22.41
CA ALA A 24 39.61 -20.38 -23.06
C ALA A 24 38.61 -19.54 -22.25
N TYR A 25 37.58 -20.17 -21.69
CA TYR A 25 36.61 -19.52 -20.81
C TYR A 25 37.26 -18.98 -19.53
N ILE A 26 38.13 -19.76 -18.87
CA ILE A 26 38.86 -19.31 -17.68
C ILE A 26 39.81 -18.15 -18.02
N LYS A 27 40.53 -18.22 -19.13
CA LYS A 27 41.41 -17.14 -19.60
C LYS A 27 40.63 -15.86 -19.88
N TRP A 28 39.49 -15.97 -20.57
CA TRP A 28 38.60 -14.84 -20.83
C TRP A 28 38.08 -14.20 -19.54
N HIS A 29 37.70 -15.01 -18.55
CA HIS A 29 37.21 -14.50 -17.26
C HIS A 29 38.31 -13.88 -16.38
N LEU A 30 39.58 -14.26 -16.59
CA LEU A 30 40.74 -13.67 -15.92
C LEU A 30 41.15 -12.33 -16.55
N ASP A 31 41.12 -12.22 -17.88
CA ASP A 31 41.45 -10.99 -18.61
C ASP A 31 40.35 -9.90 -18.53
N SER A 32 39.13 -10.27 -18.12
CA SER A 32 37.98 -9.33 -18.02
C SER A 32 37.91 -8.52 -16.72
N LYS A 33 38.92 -8.59 -15.84
CA LYS A 33 39.04 -7.66 -14.69
C LYS A 33 39.85 -6.43 -15.12
N PRO A 34 39.38 -5.19 -14.88
CA PRO A 34 40.07 -3.99 -15.31
C PRO A 34 41.40 -3.85 -14.56
N LEU A 35 42.48 -3.72 -15.33
CA LEU A 35 43.83 -3.45 -14.89
C LEU A 35 43.91 -1.99 -14.41
N VAL A 36 44.13 -1.76 -13.11
CA VAL A 36 44.61 -0.48 -12.60
C VAL A 36 46.04 -0.68 -12.09
N GLY A 37 46.98 -0.17 -12.88
CA GLY A 37 48.28 0.41 -12.46
C GLY A 37 49.24 -0.46 -11.65
N ALA A 38 50.29 -0.95 -12.31
CA ALA A 38 51.54 -1.35 -11.68
C ALA A 38 52.47 -0.13 -11.55
N THR A 39 53.05 0.09 -10.36
CA THR A 39 54.42 0.58 -10.19
C THR A 39 54.96 0.12 -8.83
N GLU A 40 56.12 -0.52 -8.87
CA GLU A 40 56.92 -1.04 -7.74
C GLU A 40 57.58 0.09 -6.93
N GLY A 41 57.92 -0.18 -5.67
CA GLY A 41 58.82 0.65 -4.87
C GLY A 41 58.75 0.38 -3.37
N ILE A 42 59.79 -0.24 -2.82
CA ILE A 42 59.99 -0.62 -1.42
C ILE A 42 60.24 0.62 -0.54
N ALA A 43 59.50 0.77 0.57
CA ALA A 43 60.02 1.35 1.82
C ALA A 43 59.08 1.05 2.99
N GLU A 44 59.67 0.52 4.05
CA GLU A 44 59.10 0.14 5.32
C GLU A 44 58.88 1.40 6.19
N SER A 45 57.63 1.72 6.57
CA SER A 45 57.39 2.51 7.79
C SER A 45 56.00 2.27 8.36
N THR A 46 56.02 1.71 9.57
CA THR A 46 54.98 1.65 10.58
C THR A 46 54.16 2.95 10.67
N GLY A 47 52.96 2.97 10.08
CA GLY A 47 52.05 4.10 10.25
C GLY A 47 51.06 4.31 9.12
N ASP A 48 50.15 3.35 8.87
CA ASP A 48 48.75 3.72 8.61
C ASP A 48 47.81 2.52 8.74
N LYS A 49 47.67 2.03 9.97
CA LYS A 49 46.60 1.10 10.39
C LYS A 49 45.23 1.80 10.48
N LEU A 50 45.07 3.01 9.92
CA LEU A 50 43.85 3.81 9.96
C LEU A 50 43.00 3.79 8.66
N SER A 51 43.46 3.16 7.57
CA SER A 51 42.71 3.14 6.30
C SER A 51 41.94 1.85 6.00
N ARG A 52 41.88 0.87 6.93
CA ARG A 52 41.11 -0.39 6.74
C ARG A 52 39.76 -0.41 7.46
N GLN A 53 39.28 0.73 7.96
CA GLN A 53 38.05 0.82 8.74
C GLN A 53 37.00 1.79 8.17
N ALA A 54 37.02 2.01 6.85
CA ALA A 54 35.98 2.78 6.16
C ALA A 54 35.61 2.16 4.79
N LEU A 55 35.33 0.86 4.77
CA LEU A 55 34.25 0.36 3.90
C LEU A 55 32.95 0.52 4.70
N ALA A 56 32.58 1.77 4.97
CA ALA A 56 31.20 2.08 5.33
C ALA A 56 30.40 1.73 4.08
N ALA A 57 29.80 0.55 4.05
CA ALA A 57 28.93 0.16 2.96
C ALA A 57 27.87 1.25 2.81
N ASP A 58 27.76 1.79 1.60
CA ASP A 58 26.81 2.86 1.29
C ASP A 58 25.40 2.40 1.72
N PRO A 59 24.67 3.18 2.54
CA PRO A 59 23.32 2.83 2.95
C PRO A 59 22.44 2.55 1.72
N SER A 60 21.79 1.39 1.69
CA SER A 60 20.87 1.08 0.60
C SER A 60 19.63 1.97 0.71
N VAL A 61 19.27 2.61 -0.40
CA VAL A 61 18.07 3.45 -0.50
C VAL A 61 17.01 2.68 -1.26
N PHE A 62 15.80 2.61 -0.71
CA PHE A 62 14.66 1.99 -1.40
C PHE A 62 13.35 2.71 -1.10
N TYR A 63 12.37 2.50 -1.96
CA TYR A 63 11.08 3.18 -1.89
C TYR A 63 9.95 2.17 -1.71
N GLY A 64 8.81 2.63 -1.21
CA GLY A 64 7.56 1.88 -1.20
C GLY A 64 6.39 2.81 -1.45
N ILE A 65 5.45 2.40 -2.29
CA ILE A 65 4.27 3.20 -2.63
C ILE A 65 3.03 2.48 -2.09
N MET A 66 2.28 3.19 -1.25
CA MET A 66 1.03 2.71 -0.66
C MET A 66 -0.11 3.64 -1.04
N PHE A 67 -1.18 3.06 -1.60
CA PHE A 67 -2.45 3.73 -1.78
C PHE A 67 -3.41 3.33 -0.67
N ASP A 68 -3.98 4.32 0.01
CA ASP A 68 -5.09 4.14 0.94
C ASP A 68 -6.39 4.57 0.25
N ALA A 69 -7.24 3.60 -0.08
CA ALA A 69 -8.54 3.85 -0.69
C ALA A 69 -9.64 3.88 0.38
N GLY A 70 -9.88 5.08 0.90
CA GLY A 70 -10.97 5.41 1.83
C GLY A 70 -12.31 5.66 1.16
N SER A 71 -13.37 5.67 1.98
CA SER A 71 -14.72 6.05 1.54
C SER A 71 -14.81 7.53 1.12
N THR A 72 -14.07 8.40 1.81
CA THR A 72 -14.14 9.85 1.63
C THR A 72 -13.04 10.41 0.73
N GLY A 73 -12.00 9.62 0.45
CA GLY A 73 -10.88 10.03 -0.37
C GLY A 73 -9.91 8.89 -0.62
N THR A 74 -9.12 9.02 -1.68
CA THR A 74 -8.03 8.10 -2.01
C THR A 74 -6.70 8.84 -1.85
N ARG A 75 -5.76 8.23 -1.14
CA ARG A 75 -4.49 8.83 -0.76
C ARG A 75 -3.34 7.99 -1.31
N ILE A 76 -2.23 8.63 -1.62
CA ILE A 76 -0.96 7.98 -1.94
C ILE A 76 0.09 8.43 -0.92
N HIS A 77 0.86 7.45 -0.45
CA HIS A 77 2.04 7.63 0.38
C HIS A 77 3.23 7.03 -0.38
N ILE A 78 4.26 7.83 -0.63
CA ILE A 78 5.55 7.37 -1.16
C ILE A 78 6.56 7.47 -0.04
N PHE A 79 7.02 6.32 0.44
CA PHE A 79 8.00 6.22 1.51
C PHE A 79 9.39 6.00 0.93
N LYS A 80 10.38 6.73 1.46
CA LYS A 80 11.80 6.55 1.17
C LYS A 80 12.51 6.04 2.41
N PHE A 81 13.15 4.89 2.29
CA PHE A 81 13.90 4.25 3.36
C PHE A 81 15.40 4.27 3.06
N THR A 82 16.20 4.40 4.11
CA THR A 82 17.64 4.12 4.08
C THR A 82 17.95 3.00 5.05
N GLN A 83 18.80 2.06 4.64
CA GLN A 83 19.18 0.93 5.46
C GLN A 83 20.69 0.74 5.44
N GLN A 84 21.29 0.79 6.64
CA GLN A 84 22.66 0.36 6.84
C GLN A 84 22.72 -1.18 6.93
N PRO A 85 23.85 -1.82 6.58
CA PRO A 85 23.97 -3.26 6.70
C PRO A 85 23.68 -3.73 8.14
N LYS A 86 22.77 -4.70 8.27
CA LYS A 86 22.34 -5.29 9.55
C LYS A 86 21.54 -4.35 10.48
N GLU A 87 21.08 -3.20 10.01
CA GLU A 87 20.13 -2.34 10.74
C GLU A 87 18.71 -2.46 10.19
N THR A 88 17.72 -2.06 11.00
CA THR A 88 16.35 -1.88 10.54
C THR A 88 16.27 -0.69 9.58
N PRO A 89 15.46 -0.77 8.52
CA PRO A 89 15.25 0.35 7.62
C PRO A 89 14.70 1.57 8.36
N ARG A 90 15.26 2.73 8.09
CA ARG A 90 14.81 4.01 8.64
C ARG A 90 14.01 4.76 7.59
N LEU A 91 12.81 5.21 7.95
CA LEU A 91 12.04 6.11 7.10
C LEU A 91 12.73 7.48 7.09
N THR A 92 13.11 7.94 5.91
CA THR A 92 13.82 9.23 5.71
C THR A 92 12.95 10.30 5.10
N HIS A 93 12.00 9.92 4.25
CA HIS A 93 11.09 10.85 3.61
C HIS A 93 9.76 10.19 3.32
N GLU A 94 8.69 10.98 3.40
CA GLU A 94 7.34 10.59 3.01
C GLU A 94 6.76 11.71 2.13
N THR A 95 6.29 11.33 0.94
CA THR A 95 5.46 12.20 0.10
C THR A 95 4.01 11.75 0.18
N PHE A 96 3.12 12.68 0.49
CA PHE A 96 1.68 12.45 0.66
C PHE A 96 0.85 13.28 -0.32
N LYS A 97 -0.14 12.65 -0.96
CA LYS A 97 -1.19 13.36 -1.71
C LYS A 97 -2.53 12.67 -1.54
N ALA A 98 -3.61 13.45 -1.43
CA ALA A 98 -4.98 12.96 -1.31
C ALA A 98 -5.88 13.53 -2.40
N LEU A 99 -6.80 12.71 -2.90
CA LEU A 99 -7.86 13.09 -3.81
C LEU A 99 -9.24 12.82 -3.20
N LYS A 100 -10.21 13.63 -3.59
CA LYS A 100 -11.63 13.47 -3.30
C LYS A 100 -12.43 13.55 -4.61
N PRO A 101 -13.54 12.81 -4.76
CA PRO A 101 -14.10 11.82 -3.82
C PRO A 101 -13.29 10.51 -3.78
N GLY A 102 -13.54 9.66 -2.79
CA GLY A 102 -12.85 8.38 -2.61
C GLY A 102 -13.27 7.30 -3.62
N LEU A 103 -12.52 6.20 -3.65
CA LEU A 103 -12.70 5.13 -4.65
C LEU A 103 -14.12 4.54 -4.64
N SER A 104 -14.77 4.46 -3.46
CA SER A 104 -16.13 3.92 -3.34
C SER A 104 -17.20 4.79 -4.02
N ALA A 105 -16.95 6.09 -4.20
CA ALA A 105 -17.91 6.99 -4.85
C ALA A 105 -18.06 6.70 -6.36
N TYR A 106 -17.10 5.96 -6.93
CA TYR A 106 -17.10 5.57 -8.34
C TYR A 106 -17.66 4.16 -8.56
N ALA A 107 -18.38 3.58 -7.59
CA ALA A 107 -18.95 2.23 -7.69
C ALA A 107 -19.87 2.02 -8.90
N ASP A 108 -20.47 3.10 -9.41
CA ASP A 108 -21.35 3.08 -10.59
C ASP A 108 -20.63 3.52 -11.89
N ASP A 109 -19.42 4.08 -11.80
CA ASP A 109 -18.64 4.60 -12.92
C ASP A 109 -17.15 4.25 -12.76
N VAL A 110 -16.84 3.00 -13.08
CA VAL A 110 -15.50 2.40 -12.88
C VAL A 110 -14.43 3.10 -13.72
N GLU A 111 -14.76 3.66 -14.89
CA GLU A 111 -13.76 4.32 -15.74
C GLU A 111 -13.26 5.63 -15.12
N LYS A 112 -14.16 6.43 -14.52
CA LYS A 112 -13.74 7.66 -13.79
C LYS A 112 -12.84 7.35 -12.61
N SER A 113 -13.03 6.22 -11.94
CA SER A 113 -12.19 5.79 -10.81
C SER A 113 -10.71 5.69 -11.18
N GLY A 114 -10.42 5.28 -12.43
CA GLY A 114 -9.07 5.11 -12.92
C GLY A 114 -8.32 6.43 -13.15
N GLN A 115 -9.03 7.53 -13.41
CA GLN A 115 -8.38 8.83 -13.64
C GLN A 115 -7.68 9.33 -12.38
N GLY A 116 -8.36 9.26 -11.23
CA GLY A 116 -7.77 9.67 -9.94
C GLY A 116 -6.55 8.83 -9.57
N ILE A 117 -6.60 7.52 -9.82
CA ILE A 117 -5.46 6.62 -9.57
C ILE A 117 -4.27 6.97 -10.47
N ARG A 118 -4.50 7.26 -11.75
CA ARG A 118 -3.44 7.70 -12.68
C ARG A 118 -2.82 9.02 -12.23
N GLU A 119 -3.63 9.99 -11.79
CA GLU A 119 -3.12 11.27 -11.29
C GLU A 119 -2.19 11.08 -10.08
N LEU A 120 -2.54 10.19 -9.16
CA LEU A 120 -1.69 9.87 -8.00
C LEU A 120 -0.43 9.11 -8.43
N LEU A 121 -0.51 8.21 -9.41
CA LEU A 121 0.67 7.52 -9.96
C LEU A 121 1.67 8.49 -10.61
N GLU A 122 1.21 9.57 -11.23
CA GLU A 122 2.10 10.60 -11.77
C GLU A 122 2.89 11.32 -10.68
N VAL A 123 2.37 11.41 -9.46
CA VAL A 123 3.14 11.92 -8.32
C VAL A 123 4.24 10.95 -7.93
N ALA A 124 3.94 9.64 -7.87
CA ALA A 124 4.94 8.63 -7.58
C ALA A 124 6.06 8.59 -8.62
N LYS A 125 5.74 8.77 -9.92
CA LYS A 125 6.76 8.84 -10.99
C LYS A 125 7.69 10.03 -10.88
N LYS A 126 7.21 11.15 -10.33
CA LYS A 126 8.04 12.35 -10.10
C LYS A 126 8.95 12.20 -8.89
N GLU A 127 8.47 11.50 -7.86
CA GLU A 127 9.19 11.32 -6.60
C GLU A 127 10.23 10.20 -6.67
N VAL A 128 9.91 9.07 -7.30
CA VAL A 128 10.79 7.90 -7.35
C VAL A 128 11.72 7.99 -8.59
N PRO A 129 13.05 7.83 -8.43
CA PRO A 129 13.98 7.74 -9.56
C PRO A 129 13.64 6.59 -10.51
N MET A 130 13.79 6.83 -11.81
CA MET A 130 13.35 5.90 -12.86
C MET A 130 14.01 4.52 -12.77
N GLU A 131 15.26 4.48 -12.31
CA GLU A 131 16.07 3.26 -12.14
C GLU A 131 15.48 2.35 -11.06
N LEU A 132 14.74 2.92 -10.11
CA LEU A 132 14.18 2.22 -8.96
C LEU A 132 12.71 1.82 -9.16
N TRP A 133 12.06 2.23 -10.26
CA TRP A 133 10.64 1.92 -10.51
C TRP A 133 10.37 0.41 -10.45
N LYS A 134 11.19 -0.39 -11.13
CA LYS A 134 11.04 -1.86 -11.19
C LYS A 134 11.27 -2.57 -9.85
N PHE A 135 11.83 -1.90 -8.86
CA PHE A 135 12.11 -2.44 -7.54
C PHE A 135 11.19 -1.86 -6.46
N THR A 136 10.43 -0.81 -6.79
CA THR A 136 9.57 -0.10 -5.85
C THR A 136 8.21 -0.77 -5.79
N PRO A 137 7.86 -1.48 -4.70
CA PRO A 137 6.56 -2.10 -4.55
C PRO A 137 5.45 -1.06 -4.55
N LEU A 138 4.43 -1.33 -5.36
CA LEU A 138 3.21 -0.55 -5.46
C LEU A 138 2.04 -1.39 -4.95
N VAL A 139 1.38 -0.90 -3.90
CA VAL A 139 0.24 -1.57 -3.27
C VAL A 139 -0.91 -0.60 -3.02
N LEU A 140 -2.14 -1.10 -3.14
CA LEU A 140 -3.36 -0.41 -2.76
C LEU A 140 -4.10 -1.24 -1.72
N LYS A 141 -4.48 -0.56 -0.65
CA LYS A 141 -5.26 -1.10 0.44
C LYS A 141 -6.55 -0.32 0.55
N ALA A 142 -7.66 -1.00 0.26
CA ALA A 142 -8.98 -0.43 0.42
C ALA A 142 -9.52 -0.67 1.83
N THR A 143 -10.13 0.35 2.43
CA THR A 143 -10.63 0.32 3.81
C THR A 143 -12.13 0.01 3.84
N ALA A 144 -12.77 0.24 5.00
CA ALA A 144 -14.18 -0.06 5.27
C ALA A 144 -15.16 0.42 4.18
N GLY A 145 -14.89 1.54 3.52
CA GLY A 145 -15.76 2.08 2.46
C GLY A 145 -16.04 1.11 1.31
N LEU A 146 -15.03 0.35 0.89
CA LEU A 146 -15.19 -0.64 -0.17
C LEU A 146 -15.76 -1.97 0.35
N ARG A 147 -15.59 -2.29 1.64
CA ARG A 147 -16.20 -3.48 2.27
C ARG A 147 -17.74 -3.40 2.26
N LEU A 148 -18.30 -2.20 2.36
CA LEU A 148 -19.74 -1.94 2.41
C LEU A 148 -20.42 -1.97 1.03
N LEU A 149 -19.65 -1.96 -0.07
CA LEU A 149 -20.21 -2.05 -1.41
C LEU A 149 -20.62 -3.50 -1.74
N PRO A 150 -21.62 -3.70 -2.62
CA PRO A 150 -21.91 -5.02 -3.15
C PRO A 150 -20.64 -5.66 -3.75
N GLY A 151 -20.38 -6.92 -3.43
CA GLY A 151 -19.11 -7.60 -3.75
C GLY A 151 -18.71 -7.49 -5.22
N GLU A 152 -19.67 -7.58 -6.15
CA GLU A 152 -19.39 -7.43 -7.58
C GLU A 152 -18.92 -6.02 -7.97
N LYS A 153 -19.47 -4.96 -7.37
CA LYS A 153 -19.07 -3.58 -7.65
C LYS A 153 -17.69 -3.27 -7.09
N ALA A 154 -17.44 -3.72 -5.85
CA ALA A 154 -16.13 -3.60 -5.22
C ALA A 154 -15.05 -4.33 -6.04
N GLN A 155 -15.33 -5.56 -6.48
CA GLN A 155 -14.37 -6.34 -7.27
C GLN A 155 -14.06 -5.68 -8.61
N LYS A 156 -15.08 -5.20 -9.34
CA LYS A 156 -14.88 -4.47 -10.61
C LYS A 156 -13.99 -3.23 -10.45
N LEU A 157 -14.15 -2.48 -9.36
CA LEU A 157 -13.27 -1.34 -9.05
C LEU A 157 -11.83 -1.79 -8.80
N LEU A 158 -11.64 -2.83 -7.97
CA LEU A 158 -10.30 -3.33 -7.64
C LEU A 158 -9.59 -3.93 -8.86
N ASP A 159 -10.33 -4.63 -9.72
CA ASP A 159 -9.81 -5.18 -10.98
C ASP A 159 -9.34 -4.07 -11.92
N LYS A 160 -10.11 -2.98 -12.02
CA LYS A 160 -9.70 -1.79 -12.79
C LYS A 160 -8.43 -1.15 -12.24
N VAL A 161 -8.31 -1.02 -10.92
CA VAL A 161 -7.08 -0.52 -10.28
C VAL A 161 -5.91 -1.46 -10.59
N LYS A 162 -6.13 -2.78 -10.50
CA LYS A 162 -5.11 -3.79 -10.78
C LYS A 162 -4.60 -3.69 -12.21
N GLU A 163 -5.50 -3.51 -13.19
CA GLU A 163 -5.14 -3.24 -14.59
C GLU A 163 -4.23 -2.00 -14.72
N ILE A 164 -4.60 -0.89 -14.07
CA ILE A 164 -3.80 0.35 -14.10
C ILE A 164 -2.43 0.15 -13.46
N PHE A 165 -2.36 -0.61 -12.36
CA PHE A 165 -1.11 -0.91 -11.68
C PHE A 165 -0.21 -1.80 -12.54
N GLN A 166 -0.76 -2.83 -13.19
CA GLN A 166 -0.03 -3.70 -14.12
C GLN A 166 0.51 -2.95 -15.34
N ALA A 167 -0.20 -1.92 -15.80
CA ALA A 167 0.27 -1.03 -16.86
C ALA A 167 1.34 -0.01 -16.39
N SER A 168 1.55 0.13 -15.08
CA SER A 168 2.52 1.05 -14.51
C SER A 168 3.95 0.46 -14.54
N PRO A 169 5.00 1.30 -14.51
CA PRO A 169 6.38 0.81 -14.50
C PRO A 169 6.86 0.29 -13.14
N PHE A 170 6.01 0.36 -12.11
CA PHE A 170 6.34 -0.01 -10.75
C PHE A 170 6.26 -1.52 -10.51
N PHE A 171 6.86 -1.98 -9.41
CA PHE A 171 6.81 -3.39 -9.05
C PHE A 171 5.45 -3.76 -8.45
N VAL A 172 4.71 -4.62 -9.15
CA VAL A 172 3.35 -5.04 -8.77
C VAL A 172 3.33 -6.54 -8.52
N ARG A 173 2.92 -6.94 -7.31
CA ARG A 173 2.69 -8.36 -6.94
C ARG A 173 1.24 -8.77 -7.21
N ASP A 174 0.93 -10.06 -7.17
CA ASP A 174 -0.43 -10.56 -7.41
C ASP A 174 -1.48 -10.01 -6.44
N ASN A 175 -1.08 -9.80 -5.18
CA ASN A 175 -1.90 -9.22 -4.10
C ASN A 175 -1.65 -7.70 -3.92
N CYS A 176 -1.27 -7.00 -4.99
CA CYS A 176 -1.02 -5.56 -4.96
C CYS A 176 -2.24 -4.75 -4.56
N VAL A 177 -3.43 -5.17 -4.97
CA VAL A 177 -4.70 -4.51 -4.68
C VAL A 177 -5.52 -5.46 -3.82
N SER A 178 -5.84 -5.04 -2.60
CA SER A 178 -6.69 -5.84 -1.71
C SER A 178 -7.52 -4.96 -0.80
N ILE A 179 -8.71 -5.42 -0.46
CA ILE A 179 -9.46 -4.85 0.67
C ILE A 179 -8.76 -5.33 1.94
N MET A 180 -8.29 -4.41 2.79
CA MET A 180 -7.79 -4.79 4.11
C MET A 180 -8.93 -5.42 4.89
N ASN A 181 -8.68 -6.39 5.76
CA ASN A 181 -9.63 -6.66 6.83
C ASN A 181 -9.39 -5.64 7.95
N GLY A 182 -10.43 -5.27 8.71
CA GLY A 182 -10.26 -4.22 9.72
C GLY A 182 -9.26 -4.61 10.83
N THR A 183 -9.00 -5.91 10.98
CA THR A 183 -7.95 -6.49 11.83
C THR A 183 -6.53 -6.17 11.32
N ASP A 184 -6.34 -6.00 10.01
CA ASP A 184 -5.02 -5.71 9.41
C ASP A 184 -4.64 -4.22 9.52
N GLU A 185 -5.64 -3.33 9.65
CA GLU A 185 -5.43 -1.87 9.77
C GLU A 185 -4.71 -1.50 11.09
N GLY A 186 -4.76 -2.40 12.07
CA GLY A 186 -4.29 -2.14 13.43
C GLY A 186 -2.83 -2.52 13.75
N SER A 187 -2.16 -3.26 12.87
CA SER A 187 -0.99 -4.07 13.23
C SER A 187 0.34 -3.42 12.82
N LEU A 188 0.87 -2.47 13.59
CA LEU A 188 2.22 -1.91 13.39
C LEU A 188 2.89 -1.61 14.75
N ASP A 189 3.89 -2.38 15.20
CA ASP A 189 4.85 -1.91 16.23
C ASP A 189 6.16 -2.77 16.33
N ASP A 190 7.22 -2.12 16.81
CA ASP A 190 8.64 -2.53 16.86
C ASP A 190 9.03 -3.33 18.13
N THR A 191 9.92 -4.32 17.98
CA THR A 191 10.45 -5.14 19.08
C THR A 191 11.50 -4.38 19.87
N GLN A 192 11.22 -4.17 21.16
CA GLN A 192 12.15 -4.06 22.32
C GLN A 192 11.90 -2.87 23.26
N LYS A 193 10.86 -2.05 23.01
CA LYS A 193 10.35 -1.11 24.00
C LYS A 193 8.86 -1.36 24.23
N ARG A 194 8.33 -0.85 25.34
CA ARG A 194 6.92 -0.98 25.71
C ARG A 194 6.04 -0.70 24.49
N SER A 195 5.43 -1.74 23.93
CA SER A 195 4.50 -1.56 22.82
C SER A 195 3.28 -0.80 23.32
N VAL A 196 2.75 0.05 22.45
CA VAL A 196 1.54 0.82 22.74
C VAL A 196 0.36 0.16 22.04
N GLY A 197 -0.79 0.15 22.72
CA GLY A 197 -2.04 -0.19 22.06
C GLY A 197 -2.47 0.96 21.15
N MET A 198 -3.05 0.63 20.01
CA MET A 198 -3.67 1.58 19.10
C MET A 198 -5.20 1.43 19.15
N LEU A 199 -5.88 2.57 19.17
CA LEU A 199 -7.31 2.69 18.93
C LEU A 199 -7.51 3.67 17.78
N ASP A 200 -8.04 3.17 16.67
CA ASP A 200 -8.33 3.98 15.48
C ASP A 200 -9.85 4.15 15.33
N LEU A 201 -10.31 5.39 15.22
CA LEU A 201 -11.71 5.75 15.04
C LEU A 201 -11.91 6.25 13.61
N GLY A 202 -12.17 5.32 12.69
CA GLY A 202 -12.45 5.62 11.29
C GLY A 202 -13.86 6.17 11.07
N GLY A 203 -14.19 6.43 9.80
CA GLY A 203 -15.55 6.86 9.42
C GLY A 203 -16.60 5.75 9.51
N GLY A 204 -16.21 4.53 9.08
CA GLY A 204 -17.09 3.36 8.97
C GLY A 204 -16.93 2.31 10.09
N SER A 205 -15.81 2.34 10.81
CA SER A 205 -15.46 1.34 11.82
C SER A 205 -14.53 1.94 12.88
N THR A 206 -14.43 1.26 14.02
CA THR A 206 -13.42 1.50 15.05
C THR A 206 -12.55 0.26 15.21
N GLN A 207 -11.23 0.43 15.29
CA GLN A 207 -10.25 -0.65 15.37
C GLN A 207 -9.51 -0.56 16.69
N ILE A 208 -9.26 -1.71 17.31
CA ILE A 208 -8.44 -1.84 18.51
C ILE A 208 -7.35 -2.84 18.22
N THR A 209 -6.09 -2.49 18.49
CA THR A 209 -4.97 -3.42 18.36
C THR A 209 -3.93 -3.20 19.43
N PHE A 210 -3.47 -4.29 20.02
CA PHE A 210 -2.39 -4.24 21.01
C PHE A 210 -1.65 -5.58 21.04
N LEU A 211 -0.39 -5.53 21.50
CA LEU A 211 0.40 -6.72 21.77
C LEU A 211 0.05 -7.25 23.17
N PRO A 212 -0.60 -8.42 23.31
CA PRO A 212 -0.95 -8.97 24.61
C PRO A 212 0.32 -9.35 25.40
N ARG A 213 0.33 -9.07 26.70
CA ARG A 213 1.48 -9.37 27.57
C ARG A 213 1.46 -10.77 28.17
N THR A 214 0.31 -11.43 28.14
CA THR A 214 0.10 -12.75 28.74
C THR A 214 -0.52 -13.70 27.72
N GLU A 215 -0.07 -14.95 27.73
CA GLU A 215 -0.63 -15.99 26.86
C GLU A 215 -2.11 -16.25 27.19
N ALA A 216 -2.53 -16.01 28.44
CA ALA A 216 -3.92 -16.10 28.85
C ALA A 216 -4.84 -15.19 28.02
N THR A 217 -4.43 -13.95 27.74
CA THR A 217 -5.22 -13.03 26.88
C THR A 217 -5.31 -13.56 25.45
N LEU A 218 -4.26 -14.18 24.92
CA LEU A 218 -4.28 -14.78 23.59
C LEU A 218 -5.20 -16.01 23.52
N GLN A 219 -5.28 -16.80 24.59
CA GLN A 219 -6.13 -17.98 24.68
C GLN A 219 -7.60 -17.65 24.91
N THR A 220 -7.91 -16.60 25.68
CA THR A 220 -9.29 -16.15 25.93
C THR A 220 -9.84 -15.23 24.84
N SER A 221 -9.00 -14.78 23.91
CA SER A 221 -9.44 -13.96 22.77
C SER A 221 -10.38 -14.76 21.88
N PRO A 222 -11.52 -14.17 21.44
CA PRO A 222 -12.42 -14.89 20.55
C PRO A 222 -11.75 -15.22 19.21
N ALA A 223 -12.18 -16.31 18.57
CA ALA A 223 -11.67 -16.69 17.26
C ALA A 223 -11.78 -15.53 16.27
N GLY A 224 -10.72 -15.26 15.51
CA GLY A 224 -10.64 -14.15 14.55
C GLY A 224 -10.20 -12.79 15.11
N HIS A 225 -10.01 -12.64 16.43
CA HIS A 225 -9.52 -11.40 17.06
C HIS A 225 -8.00 -11.38 17.28
N THR A 226 -7.30 -12.39 16.76
CA THR A 226 -5.86 -12.51 16.89
C THR A 226 -5.25 -12.55 15.51
N THR A 227 -4.28 -11.69 15.24
CA THR A 227 -3.54 -11.69 13.98
C THR A 227 -2.06 -11.88 14.23
N SER A 228 -1.39 -12.59 13.33
CA SER A 228 0.05 -12.84 13.41
C SER A 228 0.74 -12.27 12.19
N PHE A 229 1.82 -11.52 12.39
CA PHE A 229 2.64 -10.99 11.32
C PHE A 229 4.12 -11.14 11.64
N GLN A 230 4.94 -11.21 10.60
CA GLN A 230 6.39 -11.29 10.73
C GLN A 230 7.01 -9.97 10.29
N MET A 231 7.84 -9.39 11.16
CA MET A 231 8.54 -8.13 10.90
C MET A 231 9.95 -8.21 11.48
N PHE A 232 10.95 -7.87 10.66
CA PHE A 232 12.38 -7.89 11.03
C PHE A 232 12.85 -9.21 11.68
N ASN A 233 12.47 -10.35 11.08
CA ASN A 233 12.75 -11.70 11.59
C ASN A 233 12.10 -12.06 12.94
N SER A 234 11.20 -11.22 13.44
CA SER A 234 10.39 -11.50 14.63
C SER A 234 8.95 -11.77 14.22
N THR A 235 8.33 -12.77 14.85
CA THR A 235 6.89 -13.06 14.69
C THR A 235 6.14 -12.44 15.85
N TYR A 236 5.13 -11.64 15.53
CA TYR A 236 4.28 -10.96 16.50
C TYR A 236 2.88 -11.53 16.40
N LYS A 237 2.25 -11.73 17.56
CA LYS A 237 0.86 -12.17 17.69
C LYS A 237 0.10 -11.10 18.45
N LEU A 238 -0.72 -10.34 17.74
CA LEU A 238 -1.49 -9.22 18.28
C LEU A 238 -2.93 -9.62 18.53
N TYR A 239 -3.54 -9.01 19.54
CA TYR A 239 -4.99 -8.87 19.54
C TYR A 239 -5.32 -7.74 18.57
N SER A 240 -6.18 -8.00 17.60
CA SER A 240 -6.67 -6.99 16.68
C SER A 240 -8.11 -7.29 16.28
N TYR A 241 -8.95 -6.26 16.33
CA TYR A 241 -10.34 -6.37 15.89
C TYR A 241 -10.91 -5.05 15.41
N SER A 242 -11.86 -5.15 14.48
CA SER A 242 -12.56 -4.01 13.90
C SER A 242 -14.06 -4.13 14.12
N TYR A 243 -14.62 -3.11 14.77
CA TYR A 243 -16.04 -2.94 15.00
C TYR A 243 -16.64 -2.14 13.85
N LEU A 244 -17.14 -2.86 12.83
CA LEU A 244 -17.85 -2.26 11.71
C LEU A 244 -19.15 -1.58 12.20
N GLY A 245 -19.48 -0.42 11.63
CA GLY A 245 -20.65 0.37 12.02
C GLY A 245 -20.43 1.25 13.26
N LEU A 246 -19.30 1.09 13.96
CA LEU A 246 -18.93 1.92 15.10
C LEU A 246 -17.92 3.03 14.74
N GLY A 247 -17.75 3.34 13.46
CA GLY A 247 -17.00 4.52 13.04
C GLY A 247 -17.76 5.81 13.29
N LEU A 248 -17.09 6.96 13.24
CA LEU A 248 -17.68 8.26 13.57
C LEU A 248 -18.96 8.57 12.78
N MET A 249 -18.97 8.28 11.48
CA MET A 249 -20.12 8.56 10.60
C MET A 249 -21.21 7.50 10.75
N SER A 250 -20.82 6.22 10.82
CA SER A 250 -21.73 5.10 11.03
C SER A 250 -22.45 5.18 12.37
N ALA A 251 -21.72 5.47 13.45
CA ALA A 251 -22.27 5.63 14.79
C ALA A 251 -23.21 6.83 14.85
N ARG A 252 -22.83 7.96 14.23
CA ARG A 252 -23.71 9.13 14.11
C ARG A 252 -25.01 8.77 13.39
N LEU A 253 -24.92 8.06 12.26
CA LEU A 253 -26.11 7.63 11.51
C LEU A 253 -27.00 6.70 12.35
N ALA A 254 -26.41 5.72 13.03
CA ALA A 254 -27.12 4.77 13.88
C ALA A 254 -27.82 5.46 15.06
N ILE A 255 -27.14 6.37 15.77
CA ILE A 255 -27.73 7.19 16.86
C ILE A 255 -28.91 8.04 16.35
N LEU A 256 -28.79 8.54 15.12
CA LEU A 256 -29.85 9.34 14.50
C LEU A 256 -31.03 8.50 13.98
N GLY A 257 -30.94 7.16 14.01
CA GLY A 257 -31.98 6.24 13.53
C GLY A 257 -31.90 5.95 12.02
N GLY A 258 -30.80 6.32 11.37
CA GLY A 258 -30.54 5.99 9.98
C GLY A 258 -30.01 4.56 9.80
N VAL A 259 -30.15 4.03 8.58
CA VAL A 259 -29.67 2.69 8.21
C VAL A 259 -28.58 2.84 7.16
N GLU A 260 -27.38 2.31 7.42
CA GLU A 260 -26.31 2.29 6.41
C GLU A 260 -26.71 1.42 5.20
N GLY A 261 -26.50 1.94 3.99
CA GLY A 261 -26.73 1.17 2.75
C GLY A 261 -28.12 1.22 2.15
N LYS A 262 -29.06 2.06 2.62
CA LYS A 262 -30.28 2.39 1.88
C LYS A 262 -30.15 3.76 1.21
N PRO A 263 -30.08 3.85 -0.14
CA PRO A 263 -30.35 5.12 -0.81
C PRO A 263 -31.76 5.58 -0.40
N CYS A 264 -31.94 6.90 -0.21
CA CYS A 264 -33.26 7.45 0.09
C CYS A 264 -34.27 6.95 -0.96
N SER A 265 -35.26 6.17 -0.53
CA SER A 265 -36.28 5.57 -1.41
C SER A 265 -37.40 6.56 -1.79
N TYR A 266 -37.29 7.84 -1.43
CA TYR A 266 -38.20 8.85 -1.95
C TYR A 266 -37.65 9.37 -3.26
N GLY A 267 -38.19 8.83 -4.36
CA GLY A 267 -37.92 9.29 -5.70
C GLY A 267 -38.17 10.80 -5.81
N CYS A 268 -37.13 11.54 -6.16
CA CYS A 268 -37.28 12.86 -6.75
C CYS A 268 -37.73 12.67 -8.21
N SER A 269 -38.95 12.16 -8.39
CA SER A 269 -39.52 11.83 -9.70
C SER A 269 -40.68 12.74 -10.09
N SER A 270 -40.88 13.87 -9.40
CA SER A 270 -41.99 14.79 -9.68
C SER A 270 -41.66 16.28 -9.59
N LEU A 271 -40.41 16.69 -9.81
CA LEU A 271 -40.14 18.08 -10.19
C LEU A 271 -39.61 18.15 -11.62
N GLY A 272 -40.39 18.82 -12.47
CA GLY A 272 -40.05 19.09 -13.87
C GLY A 272 -38.67 19.73 -14.00
N SER A 273 -38.04 19.45 -15.14
CA SER A 273 -36.71 19.92 -15.52
C SER A 273 -36.51 21.42 -15.22
N GLY A 274 -35.64 21.74 -14.26
CA GLY A 274 -35.07 23.09 -14.13
C GLY A 274 -34.91 23.67 -12.72
N GLN A 275 -35.47 23.08 -11.66
CA GLN A 275 -35.34 23.64 -10.30
C GLN A 275 -34.38 22.84 -9.42
N ARG A 276 -33.26 23.48 -9.03
CA ARG A 276 -32.38 23.01 -7.95
C ARG A 276 -33.03 23.35 -6.61
N VAL A 277 -33.41 22.34 -5.84
CA VAL A 277 -33.88 22.50 -4.46
C VAL A 277 -32.67 22.27 -3.54
N HIS A 278 -32.28 23.29 -2.78
CA HIS A 278 -31.24 23.16 -1.76
C HIS A 278 -31.86 22.57 -0.49
N CYS A 279 -31.59 21.30 -0.24
CA CYS A 279 -32.01 20.62 0.97
C CYS A 279 -30.90 20.67 2.02
N CYS A 280 -31.24 21.03 3.26
CA CYS A 280 -30.32 21.02 4.38
C CYS A 280 -30.73 19.96 5.41
N VAL A 281 -29.74 19.25 5.95
CA VAL A 281 -29.96 18.26 7.01
C VAL A 281 -29.79 18.94 8.35
N VAL A 282 -30.86 19.03 9.14
CA VAL A 282 -30.85 19.61 10.49
C VAL A 282 -31.32 18.55 11.47
N GLY A 283 -30.40 18.03 12.29
CA GLY A 283 -30.72 16.99 13.25
C GLY A 283 -31.17 15.68 12.58
N LYS A 284 -32.42 15.26 12.83
CA LYS A 284 -33.04 14.02 12.29
C LYS A 284 -33.95 14.24 11.07
N GLU A 285 -34.10 15.48 10.59
CA GLU A 285 -34.99 15.80 9.46
C GLU A 285 -34.20 16.38 8.28
N VAL A 286 -34.65 16.03 7.07
CA VAL A 286 -34.19 16.65 5.81
C VAL A 286 -35.23 17.69 5.41
N ILE A 287 -34.84 18.97 5.47
CA ILE A 287 -35.73 20.07 5.14
C ILE A 287 -35.36 20.58 3.75
N CYS A 288 -36.30 20.45 2.82
CA CYS A 288 -36.20 20.95 1.44
C CYS A 288 -37.28 22.04 1.24
N PRO A 289 -36.98 23.33 1.45
CA PRO A 289 -37.97 24.37 1.26
C PRO A 289 -38.33 24.46 -0.23
N LEU A 290 -39.63 24.38 -0.54
CA LEU A 290 -40.15 24.60 -1.88
C LEU A 290 -40.06 26.11 -2.24
N PRO A 291 -39.96 26.46 -3.54
CA PRO A 291 -39.63 27.82 -3.99
C PRO A 291 -40.67 28.91 -3.66
N THR A 292 -41.81 28.55 -3.09
CA THR A 292 -42.90 29.50 -2.83
C THR A 292 -43.38 29.35 -1.40
N GLU A 293 -43.19 30.45 -0.66
CA GLU A 293 -43.88 30.81 0.58
C GLU A 293 -43.40 30.23 1.92
N VAL A 294 -42.11 30.40 2.28
CA VAL A 294 -41.77 30.63 3.71
C VAL A 294 -40.54 31.54 3.79
N LYS A 295 -40.61 32.66 4.51
CA LYS A 295 -39.41 33.43 4.89
C LYS A 295 -38.54 32.54 5.79
N VAL A 296 -37.41 32.10 5.24
CA VAL A 296 -36.44 31.26 5.94
C VAL A 296 -35.87 32.01 7.15
N PRO A 297 -35.96 31.48 8.38
CA PRO A 297 -35.44 32.14 9.57
C PRO A 297 -33.92 32.34 9.49
N GLU A 298 -33.41 33.45 10.04
CA GLU A 298 -31.99 33.85 9.94
C GLU A 298 -31.02 32.81 10.55
N TRP A 299 -31.47 32.05 11.55
CA TRP A 299 -30.70 30.94 12.13
C TRP A 299 -30.55 29.73 11.18
N TYR A 300 -31.49 29.53 10.26
CA TYR A 300 -31.47 28.45 9.26
C TYR A 300 -30.46 28.75 8.15
N ALA A 301 -30.37 30.02 7.71
CA ALA A 301 -29.39 30.45 6.71
C ALA A 301 -27.93 30.27 7.19
N ASN A 302 -27.68 30.48 8.48
CA ASN A 302 -26.32 30.42 9.06
C ASN A 302 -25.83 29.00 9.40
N SER A 303 -26.71 28.00 9.37
CA SER A 303 -26.38 26.60 9.74
C SER A 303 -26.03 25.70 8.55
N CYS A 304 -26.29 26.16 7.32
CA CYS A 304 -25.95 25.44 6.10
C CYS A 304 -24.51 25.77 5.66
N HIS A 305 -23.56 24.94 6.07
CA HIS A 305 -22.23 24.98 5.45
C HIS A 305 -22.36 24.62 3.97
N HIS A 306 -22.01 25.56 3.10
CA HIS A 306 -21.97 25.35 1.65
C HIS A 306 -20.90 24.31 1.34
N GLY A 307 -21.33 23.15 0.85
CA GLY A 307 -20.50 22.06 0.34
C GLY A 307 -21.27 21.31 -0.73
#